data_AF-A0A4Q3YE50-F1
#
_entry.id   AF-A0A4Q3YE50-F1
#
_cell.length_a   1.000
_cell.length_b   1.000
_cell.length_c   1.000
_cell.angle_alpha   90.00
_cell.angle_beta   90.00
_cell.angle_gamma   90.00
#
_symmetry.space_group_name_H-M   'P 1'
#
loop_
_entity.id
_entity.type
_entity.pdbx_description
1 polymer ?
#
loop_
_entity_poly.entity_id
_entity_poly.type
_entity_poly.pdbx_seq_one_letter_code
_entity_poly.pdbx_strand_id
1 'polypeptide(L)'
;MMPSQMVRDRWPGMDGSDDPYEGFMNMPLFYALGGSEEVYKRSRTIWDGITWQWTEYGQIHREFDAYYDWMHHGESNLFFYFFGLCDPDVLKDRQRTRRFAGFYNGEDAEALNWDADRHLIRSPINGSRGPRHHQTAEDWSTHREILDDYLPPFEDLPGIDPYGMKTPWSDDATYVQILQRINERQSRGDVPLNLGATSLMTHAYMYTGEDKYRRWVLDYLGAWQERTARNGGTIPDNIGLSGEIGEYNDGKWWGGYYGWRWPHGSVSLLEPLHVAGTNASMLTGDMRHLDLPRSQLDMLWGLRREEGGEALVPNRHYDEGWRDFR
;
A
#
# COMPACT_ATOMS: atom_id res chain seq x y z
N MET A 1 -28.14 31.25 -8.64
CA MET A 1 -26.73 31.40 -8.21
C MET A 1 -26.46 30.22 -7.30
N MET A 2 -25.91 29.13 -7.87
CA MET A 2 -25.58 27.95 -7.07
C MET A 2 -24.39 28.31 -6.16
N PRO A 3 -24.41 27.98 -4.87
CA PRO A 3 -23.25 28.18 -4.02
C PRO A 3 -22.13 27.30 -4.58
N SER A 4 -20.99 27.93 -4.86
CA SER A 4 -19.74 27.24 -5.20
C SER A 4 -19.49 26.15 -4.15
N GLN A 5 -19.38 24.91 -4.59
CA GLN A 5 -18.89 23.81 -3.76
C GLN A 5 -17.54 24.25 -3.16
N MET A 6 -17.42 24.12 -1.83
CA MET A 6 -16.30 24.61 -1.04
C MET A 6 -14.96 24.12 -1.59
N VAL A 7 -14.20 25.03 -2.20
CA VAL A 7 -12.74 24.92 -2.22
C VAL A 7 -12.31 25.13 -0.76
N ARG A 8 -11.67 24.13 -0.15
CA ARG A 8 -11.05 24.33 1.17
C ARG A 8 -9.73 25.05 0.96
N ASP A 9 -9.37 25.95 1.87
CA ASP A 9 -8.05 26.61 1.82
C ASP A 9 -6.92 25.70 2.34
N ARG A 10 -7.26 24.61 3.04
CA ARG A 10 -6.33 23.62 3.61
C ARG A 10 -6.99 22.25 3.72
N TRP A 11 -6.20 21.20 3.57
CA TRP A 11 -6.57 19.82 3.90
C TRP A 11 -5.71 19.30 5.06
N PRO A 12 -6.30 18.76 6.15
CA PRO A 12 -5.56 18.20 7.27
C PRO A 12 -5.10 16.77 7.00
N GLY A 13 -4.07 16.33 7.72
CA GLY A 13 -3.62 14.94 7.69
C GLY A 13 -2.96 14.51 6.38
N MET A 14 -2.70 13.20 6.27
CA MET A 14 -2.07 12.59 5.09
C MET A 14 -3.07 11.96 4.12
N ASP A 15 -4.30 11.74 4.58
CA ASP A 15 -5.37 11.00 3.90
C ASP A 15 -6.06 11.79 2.78
N GLY A 16 -6.71 11.06 1.87
CA GLY A 16 -7.73 11.56 0.94
C GLY A 16 -7.20 12.15 -0.37
N SER A 17 -5.88 12.24 -0.58
CA SER A 17 -5.33 12.73 -1.86
C SER A 17 -5.58 11.79 -3.03
N ASP A 18 -5.80 10.52 -2.73
CA ASP A 18 -6.13 9.40 -3.60
C ASP A 18 -7.59 9.39 -4.07
N ASP A 19 -8.56 9.66 -3.17
CA ASP A 19 -10.01 9.60 -3.44
C ASP A 19 -10.41 10.27 -4.78
N PRO A 20 -9.92 11.48 -5.12
CA PRO A 20 -10.35 12.14 -6.34
C PRO A 20 -9.77 11.48 -7.58
N TYR A 21 -8.60 10.84 -7.50
CA TYR A 21 -8.07 10.09 -8.64
C TYR A 21 -8.93 8.85 -8.92
N GLU A 22 -9.34 8.12 -7.87
CA GLU A 22 -10.21 6.95 -7.98
C GLU A 22 -11.55 7.27 -8.64
N GLY A 23 -12.15 8.39 -8.26
CA GLY A 23 -13.44 8.84 -8.80
C GLY A 23 -13.45 8.97 -10.33
N PHE A 24 -12.29 9.14 -10.96
CA PHE A 24 -12.15 9.34 -12.41
C PHE A 24 -11.24 8.31 -13.11
N MET A 25 -10.63 7.37 -12.39
CA MET A 25 -9.63 6.44 -12.94
C MET A 25 -10.16 5.60 -14.12
N ASN A 26 -11.46 5.30 -14.15
CA ASN A 26 -12.07 4.50 -15.21
C ASN A 26 -12.30 5.26 -16.53
N MET A 27 -12.14 6.59 -16.55
CA MET A 27 -12.31 7.38 -17.79
C MET A 27 -11.28 7.03 -18.89
N PRO A 28 -9.96 6.99 -18.62
CA PRO A 28 -9.00 6.49 -19.61
C PRO A 28 -9.22 5.02 -19.95
N LEU A 29 -9.56 4.16 -18.98
CA LEU A 29 -9.87 2.76 -19.26
C LEU A 29 -11.04 2.62 -20.26
N PHE A 30 -12.10 3.41 -20.09
CA PHE A 30 -13.21 3.46 -21.04
C PHE A 30 -12.75 3.79 -22.46
N TYR A 31 -11.85 4.77 -22.61
CA TYR A 31 -11.26 5.10 -23.92
C TYR A 31 -10.42 3.94 -24.48
N ALA A 32 -9.55 3.32 -23.67
CA ALA A 32 -8.74 2.18 -24.08
C ALA A 32 -9.59 0.99 -24.58
N LEU A 33 -10.81 0.83 -24.07
CA LEU A 33 -11.78 -0.19 -24.50
C LEU A 33 -12.62 0.22 -25.72
N GLY A 34 -12.29 1.32 -26.41
CA GLY A 34 -12.98 1.80 -27.61
C GLY A 34 -13.99 2.92 -27.36
N GLY A 35 -13.97 3.53 -26.17
CA GLY A 35 -14.79 4.68 -25.82
C GLY A 35 -14.38 5.99 -26.50
N SER A 36 -15.03 7.08 -26.09
CA SER A 36 -14.86 8.41 -26.71
C SER A 36 -13.52 9.07 -26.36
N GLU A 37 -12.80 9.57 -27.37
CA GLU A 37 -11.57 10.37 -27.21
C GLU A 37 -11.79 11.65 -26.38
N GLU A 38 -13.00 12.23 -26.42
CA GLU A 38 -13.33 13.40 -25.61
C GLU A 38 -13.31 13.08 -24.10
N VAL A 39 -13.70 11.87 -23.72
CA VAL A 39 -13.63 11.40 -22.33
C VAL A 39 -12.17 11.27 -21.89
N TYR A 40 -11.30 10.76 -22.76
CA TYR A 40 -9.86 10.71 -22.51
C TYR A 40 -9.23 12.10 -22.35
N LYS A 41 -9.54 13.06 -23.24
CA LYS A 41 -9.04 14.44 -23.12
C LYS A 41 -9.47 15.09 -21.80
N ARG A 42 -10.72 14.85 -21.38
CA ARG A 42 -11.22 15.34 -20.08
C ARG A 42 -10.52 14.69 -18.91
N SER A 43 -10.29 13.38 -18.94
CA SER A 43 -9.63 12.68 -17.83
C SER A 43 -8.20 13.19 -17.61
N ARG A 44 -7.48 13.57 -18.68
CA ARG A 44 -6.17 14.24 -18.58
C ARG A 44 -6.25 15.58 -17.86
N THR A 45 -7.24 16.39 -18.22
CA THR A 45 -7.50 17.70 -17.59
C THR A 45 -7.84 17.53 -16.11
N ILE A 46 -8.67 16.54 -15.79
CA ILE A 46 -9.06 16.20 -14.42
C ILE A 46 -7.83 15.77 -13.60
N TRP A 47 -7.01 14.86 -14.11
CA TRP A 47 -5.80 14.40 -13.42
C TRP A 47 -4.85 15.57 -13.11
N ASP A 48 -4.59 16.45 -14.09
CA ASP A 48 -3.73 17.63 -13.89
C ASP A 48 -4.35 18.62 -12.88
N GLY A 49 -5.68 18.77 -12.89
CA GLY A 49 -6.41 19.62 -11.94
C GLY A 49 -6.37 19.09 -10.50
N ILE A 50 -6.58 17.78 -10.30
CA ILE A 50 -6.45 17.11 -9.00
C ILE A 50 -5.01 17.28 -8.50
N THR A 51 -4.01 16.92 -9.33
CA THR A 51 -2.60 17.01 -8.96
C THR A 51 -2.20 18.42 -8.53
N TRP A 52 -2.67 19.44 -9.26
CA TRP A 52 -2.43 20.83 -8.88
C TRP A 52 -3.10 21.17 -7.54
N GLN A 53 -4.40 20.90 -7.39
CA GLN A 53 -5.14 21.23 -6.17
C GLN A 53 -4.52 20.59 -4.92
N TRP A 54 -4.17 19.31 -4.99
CA TRP A 54 -3.60 18.59 -3.85
C TRP A 54 -2.12 18.90 -3.62
N THR A 55 -1.43 19.48 -4.60
CA THR A 55 -0.12 20.10 -4.38
C THR A 55 -0.26 21.35 -3.51
N GLU A 56 -1.28 22.17 -3.75
CA GLU A 56 -1.56 23.36 -2.91
C GLU A 56 -1.95 22.98 -1.48
N TYR A 57 -2.62 21.83 -1.29
CA TYR A 57 -2.93 21.33 0.05
C TYR A 57 -1.73 20.71 0.78
N GLY A 58 -0.74 20.22 0.02
CA GLY A 58 0.53 19.71 0.53
C GLY A 58 0.66 18.18 0.59
N GLN A 59 -0.43 17.44 0.36
CA GLN A 59 -0.43 15.97 0.30
C GLN A 59 0.23 15.46 -0.99
N ILE A 60 0.20 16.21 -2.09
CA ILE A 60 0.97 15.88 -3.29
C ILE A 60 2.27 16.69 -3.33
N HIS A 61 3.38 16.03 -3.64
CA HIS A 61 4.69 16.64 -3.81
C HIS A 61 5.38 16.03 -5.04
N ARG A 62 5.90 16.88 -5.94
CA ARG A 62 6.53 16.44 -7.20
C ARG A 62 5.62 15.50 -8.03
N GLU A 63 4.32 15.80 -8.04
CA GLU A 63 3.22 15.09 -8.73
C GLU A 63 2.92 13.67 -8.21
N PHE A 64 3.40 13.31 -7.03
CA PHE A 64 3.08 12.04 -6.36
C PHE A 64 2.76 12.31 -4.89
N ASP A 65 2.08 11.42 -4.18
CA ASP A 65 1.83 11.60 -2.76
C ASP A 65 3.11 11.88 -1.99
N ALA A 66 3.06 12.83 -1.08
CA ALA A 66 4.17 13.21 -0.22
C ALA A 66 4.55 12.02 0.67
N TYR A 67 3.53 11.43 1.31
CA TYR A 67 3.61 10.16 2.00
C TYR A 67 2.20 9.58 2.21
N TYR A 68 2.00 8.30 1.87
CA TYR A 68 0.85 7.49 2.28
C TYR A 68 1.22 6.00 2.24
N ASP A 69 0.27 5.07 2.33
CA ASP A 69 0.53 3.65 2.14
C ASP A 69 0.26 3.17 0.72
N TRP A 70 0.77 1.98 0.38
CA TRP A 70 0.70 1.44 -0.98
C TRP A 70 -0.68 0.93 -1.40
N MET A 71 -1.63 0.78 -0.49
CA MET A 71 -3.02 0.52 -0.87
C MET A 71 -3.57 1.76 -1.59
N HIS A 72 -3.52 2.90 -0.92
CA HIS A 72 -4.00 4.19 -1.43
C HIS A 72 -3.13 4.75 -2.59
N HIS A 73 -1.80 4.56 -2.54
CA HIS A 73 -0.99 4.84 -3.74
C HIS A 73 -1.40 3.94 -4.91
N GLY A 74 -1.75 2.69 -4.66
CA GLY A 74 -2.21 1.76 -5.69
C GLY A 74 -3.49 2.26 -6.36
N GLU A 75 -4.47 2.66 -5.56
CA GLU A 75 -5.77 3.20 -6.00
C GLU A 75 -5.61 4.44 -6.89
N SER A 76 -4.85 5.44 -6.43
CA SER A 76 -4.59 6.65 -7.21
C SER A 76 -3.78 6.39 -8.49
N ASN A 77 -2.79 5.49 -8.44
CA ASN A 77 -1.94 5.20 -9.58
C ASN A 77 -2.65 4.44 -10.71
N LEU A 78 -3.78 3.76 -10.47
CA LEU A 78 -4.58 3.15 -11.54
C LEU A 78 -4.95 4.18 -12.62
N PHE A 79 -5.33 5.39 -12.21
CA PHE A 79 -5.64 6.47 -13.13
C PHE A 79 -4.42 6.80 -14.02
N PHE A 80 -3.23 6.88 -13.41
CA PHE A 80 -1.99 7.12 -14.13
C PHE A 80 -1.61 5.96 -15.07
N TYR A 81 -1.75 4.71 -14.63
CA TYR A 81 -1.39 3.53 -15.42
C TYR A 81 -2.25 3.40 -16.68
N PHE A 82 -3.54 3.70 -16.60
CA PHE A 82 -4.41 3.65 -17.76
C PHE A 82 -4.05 4.69 -18.82
N PHE A 83 -3.37 5.78 -18.49
CA PHE A 83 -2.88 6.70 -19.51
C PHE A 83 -1.84 6.06 -20.42
N GLY A 84 -0.93 5.24 -19.89
CA GLY A 84 0.03 4.50 -20.69
C GLY A 84 -0.60 3.40 -21.55
N LEU A 85 -1.70 2.82 -21.07
CA LEU A 85 -2.51 1.91 -21.88
C LEU A 85 -3.19 2.63 -23.06
N CYS A 86 -3.62 3.88 -22.86
CA CYS A 86 -4.31 4.67 -23.88
C CYS A 86 -3.37 5.23 -24.96
N ASP A 87 -2.25 5.81 -24.53
CA ASP A 87 -1.29 6.47 -25.39
C ASP A 87 0.12 6.44 -24.76
N PRO A 88 0.99 5.50 -25.17
CA PRO A 88 2.34 5.37 -24.63
C PRO A 88 3.33 6.41 -25.19
N ASP A 89 2.94 7.24 -26.16
CA ASP A 89 3.84 8.22 -26.79
C ASP A 89 3.87 9.58 -26.06
N VAL A 90 2.99 9.77 -25.06
CA VAL A 90 2.93 11.00 -24.26
C VAL A 90 4.20 11.20 -23.44
N LEU A 91 5.05 12.14 -23.87
CA LEU A 91 6.33 12.43 -23.22
C LEU A 91 6.22 12.79 -21.73
N LYS A 92 5.16 13.52 -21.34
CA LYS A 92 4.91 13.90 -19.94
C LYS A 92 4.75 12.67 -19.04
N ASP A 93 4.03 11.65 -19.50
CA ASP A 93 3.80 10.42 -18.75
C ASP A 93 5.07 9.57 -18.67
N ARG A 94 5.85 9.53 -19.75
CA ARG A 94 7.18 8.90 -19.75
C ARG A 94 8.16 9.58 -18.78
N GLN A 95 8.06 10.89 -18.57
CA GLN A 95 8.85 11.60 -17.57
C GLN A 95 8.35 11.29 -16.15
N ARG A 96 7.04 11.32 -15.93
CA ARG A 96 6.40 10.96 -14.65
C ARG A 96 6.76 9.55 -14.21
N THR A 97 6.61 8.56 -15.09
CA THR A 97 6.87 7.15 -14.77
C THR A 97 8.31 6.94 -14.33
N ARG A 98 9.29 7.58 -15.00
CA ARG A 98 10.70 7.52 -14.60
C ARG A 98 10.94 8.17 -13.24
N ARG A 99 10.35 9.35 -12.99
CA ARG A 99 10.50 10.06 -11.73
C ARG A 99 9.87 9.30 -10.56
N PHE A 100 8.64 8.80 -10.74
CA PHE A 100 7.92 8.05 -9.71
C PHE A 100 8.64 6.75 -9.39
N ALA A 101 9.09 6.00 -10.40
CA ALA A 101 9.96 4.83 -10.18
C ALA A 101 11.28 5.23 -9.47
N GLY A 102 11.84 6.40 -9.80
CA GLY A 102 13.00 6.98 -9.14
C GLY A 102 12.87 7.09 -7.61
N PHE A 103 11.66 7.36 -7.12
CA PHE A 103 11.38 7.42 -5.67
C PHE A 103 11.54 6.07 -4.96
N TYR A 104 11.55 4.95 -5.70
CA TYR A 104 11.51 3.60 -5.14
C TYR A 104 12.66 2.70 -5.60
N ASN A 105 13.55 3.15 -6.50
CA ASN A 105 14.69 2.37 -6.97
C ASN A 105 16.06 2.91 -6.50
N GLY A 106 16.06 3.97 -5.68
CA GLY A 106 17.29 4.61 -5.17
C GLY A 106 17.93 5.62 -6.13
N GLU A 107 17.30 5.95 -7.26
CA GLU A 107 17.79 6.98 -8.17
C GLU A 107 17.46 8.41 -7.71
N ASP A 108 16.40 8.58 -6.91
CA ASP A 108 16.07 9.88 -6.33
C ASP A 108 16.84 10.13 -5.02
N ALA A 109 17.57 11.24 -4.95
CA ALA A 109 18.40 11.59 -3.80
C ALA A 109 17.60 12.13 -2.59
N GLU A 110 16.36 12.56 -2.79
CA GLU A 110 15.50 13.10 -1.73
C GLU A 110 14.56 12.02 -1.19
N ALA A 111 13.95 11.24 -2.08
CA ALA A 111 13.00 10.18 -1.72
C ALA A 111 13.73 8.86 -1.41
N LEU A 112 14.29 8.77 -0.21
CA LEU A 112 15.08 7.62 0.24
C LEU A 112 14.22 6.42 0.69
N ASN A 113 13.20 6.03 -0.08
CA ASN A 113 12.27 4.95 0.28
C ASN A 113 12.91 3.56 0.22
N TRP A 114 13.90 3.37 -0.65
CA TRP A 114 14.45 2.06 -0.99
C TRP A 114 15.82 1.82 -0.35
N ASP A 115 16.00 0.66 0.28
CA ASP A 115 17.30 0.09 0.62
C ASP A 115 17.68 -0.94 -0.45
N ALA A 116 18.68 -0.60 -1.25
CA ALA A 116 19.15 -1.44 -2.36
C ALA A 116 19.95 -2.67 -1.91
N ASP A 117 20.55 -2.65 -0.71
CA ASP A 117 21.32 -3.80 -0.22
C ASP A 117 20.40 -4.88 0.34
N ARG A 118 19.29 -4.46 0.98
CA ARG A 118 18.32 -5.37 1.61
C ARG A 118 17.07 -5.63 0.78
N HIS A 119 16.93 -4.93 -0.34
CA HIS A 119 15.74 -4.93 -1.18
C HIS A 119 14.46 -4.71 -0.36
N LEU A 120 14.38 -3.59 0.36
CA LEU A 120 13.21 -3.25 1.17
C LEU A 120 12.78 -1.80 1.05
N ILE A 121 11.47 -1.57 1.15
CA ILE A 121 10.89 -0.24 1.32
C ILE A 121 10.88 0.09 2.81
N ARG A 122 11.43 1.25 3.17
CA ARG A 122 11.88 1.55 4.55
C ARG A 122 10.76 1.96 5.52
N SER A 123 9.53 2.14 5.03
CA SER A 123 8.37 2.42 5.88
C SER A 123 7.08 2.00 5.18
N PRO A 124 6.04 1.59 5.91
CA PRO A 124 4.71 1.40 5.33
C PRO A 124 4.10 2.70 4.81
N ILE A 125 4.43 3.82 5.45
CA ILE A 125 4.03 5.16 5.01
C ILE A 125 5.23 5.81 4.31
N ASN A 126 5.14 6.00 3.00
CA ASN A 126 6.26 6.40 2.15
C ASN A 126 5.75 7.23 0.96
N GLY A 127 6.63 7.82 0.16
CA GLY A 127 6.20 8.61 -0.99
C GLY A 127 7.30 9.49 -1.56
N SER A 128 6.93 10.55 -2.26
CA SER A 128 7.87 11.49 -2.89
C SER A 128 8.73 12.29 -1.91
N ARG A 129 8.42 12.26 -0.60
CA ARG A 129 9.26 12.82 0.46
C ARG A 129 10.11 11.78 1.20
N GLY A 130 10.11 10.54 0.73
CA GLY A 130 10.81 9.44 1.39
C GLY A 130 9.98 8.76 2.50
N PRO A 131 10.60 7.89 3.30
CA PRO A 131 9.90 7.07 4.29
C PRO A 131 9.51 7.89 5.52
N ARG A 132 8.28 7.71 5.99
CA ARG A 132 7.71 8.40 7.16
C ARG A 132 7.86 7.55 8.42
N HIS A 133 9.05 7.58 9.02
CA HIS A 133 9.36 6.83 10.24
C HIS A 133 8.66 7.32 11.51
N HIS A 134 8.13 8.54 11.49
CA HIS A 134 7.37 9.10 12.59
C HIS A 134 6.12 9.80 12.06
N GLN A 135 4.98 9.45 12.62
CA GLN A 135 3.65 9.92 12.25
C GLN A 135 3.09 10.74 13.42
N THR A 136 2.48 11.86 13.10
CA THR A 136 1.98 12.84 14.06
C THR A 136 0.48 12.68 14.31
N ALA A 137 -0.02 13.39 15.32
CA ALA A 137 -1.45 13.43 15.59
C ALA A 137 -2.26 14.09 14.45
N GLU A 138 -1.64 14.96 13.66
CA GLU A 138 -2.28 15.55 12.48
C GLU A 138 -2.39 14.52 11.34
N ASP A 139 -1.34 13.74 11.10
CA ASP A 139 -1.26 12.75 10.00
C ASP A 139 -2.49 11.80 10.01
N TRP A 140 -2.92 11.37 11.20
CA TRP A 140 -4.03 10.43 11.43
C TRP A 140 -5.38 11.09 11.77
N SER A 141 -5.45 12.42 11.77
CA SER A 141 -6.61 13.14 12.33
C SER A 141 -7.92 12.87 11.59
N THR A 142 -7.87 12.62 10.28
CA THR A 142 -9.04 12.31 9.44
C THR A 142 -9.52 10.86 9.59
N HIS A 143 -8.63 9.94 9.96
CA HIS A 143 -8.97 8.52 10.12
C HIS A 143 -9.70 8.22 11.43
N ARG A 144 -9.62 9.08 12.45
CA ARG A 144 -10.09 8.75 13.81
C ARG A 144 -11.54 8.27 13.86
N GLU A 145 -12.46 9.04 13.27
CA GLU A 145 -13.89 8.72 13.28
C GLU A 145 -14.21 7.46 12.48
N ILE A 146 -13.49 7.23 11.37
CA ILE A 146 -13.66 6.04 10.53
C ILE A 146 -13.17 4.80 11.27
N LEU A 147 -12.04 4.91 11.97
CA LEU A 147 -11.41 3.80 12.67
C LEU A 147 -12.09 3.44 13.99
N ASP A 148 -13.05 4.24 14.47
CA ASP A 148 -13.90 3.87 15.61
C ASP A 148 -14.62 2.53 15.40
N ASP A 149 -14.96 2.23 14.14
CA ASP A 149 -15.66 1.02 13.74
C ASP A 149 -14.72 -0.15 13.41
N TYR A 150 -13.42 -0.03 13.72
CA TYR A 150 -12.42 -1.07 13.53
C TYR A 150 -11.96 -1.73 14.84
N LEU A 151 -11.56 -3.00 14.73
CA LEU A 151 -10.95 -3.72 15.84
C LEU A 151 -9.65 -3.06 16.32
N PRO A 152 -9.19 -3.38 17.56
CA PRO A 152 -8.00 -2.75 18.11
C PRO A 152 -6.74 -3.10 17.33
N PRO A 153 -5.95 -2.12 16.85
CA PRO A 153 -4.73 -2.41 16.09
C PRO A 153 -3.67 -3.16 16.90
N PHE A 154 -3.71 -3.05 18.24
CA PHE A 154 -2.78 -3.73 19.16
C PHE A 154 -3.54 -4.44 20.28
N GLU A 155 -3.03 -5.59 20.72
CA GLU A 155 -3.64 -6.39 21.80
C GLU A 155 -3.37 -5.83 23.20
N ASP A 156 -2.36 -4.98 23.34
CA ASP A 156 -1.89 -4.44 24.61
C ASP A 156 -2.32 -2.98 24.84
N LEU A 157 -3.45 -2.58 24.24
CA LEU A 157 -4.06 -1.26 24.49
C LEU A 157 -4.70 -1.22 25.89
N PRO A 158 -4.32 -0.29 26.77
CA PRO A 158 -4.82 -0.26 28.14
C PRO A 158 -6.33 -0.01 28.17
N GLY A 159 -7.07 -0.87 28.86
CA GLY A 159 -8.52 -0.73 29.04
C GLY A 159 -9.36 -1.01 27.79
N ILE A 160 -8.74 -1.49 26.70
CA ILE A 160 -9.42 -1.92 25.48
C ILE A 160 -9.42 -3.45 25.42
N ASP A 161 -10.56 -4.05 25.11
CA ASP A 161 -10.65 -5.50 24.88
C ASP A 161 -9.93 -5.86 23.57
N PRO A 162 -8.83 -6.64 23.59
CA PRO A 162 -8.10 -7.01 22.36
C PRO A 162 -8.94 -7.81 21.36
N TYR A 163 -10.06 -8.39 21.79
CA TYR A 163 -11.00 -9.15 20.96
C TYR A 163 -12.24 -8.35 20.56
N GLY A 164 -12.29 -7.07 20.94
CA GLY A 164 -13.35 -6.15 20.51
C GLY A 164 -13.36 -5.97 19.00
N MET A 165 -14.54 -5.72 18.44
CA MET A 165 -14.71 -5.41 17.01
C MET A 165 -14.62 -3.92 16.70
N LYS A 166 -14.53 -3.08 17.74
CA LYS A 166 -14.51 -1.62 17.68
C LYS A 166 -13.51 -1.07 18.69
N THR A 167 -12.95 0.08 18.40
CA THR A 167 -11.90 0.73 19.20
C THR A 167 -12.16 2.22 19.18
N PRO A 168 -12.25 2.93 20.32
CA PRO A 168 -12.58 4.35 20.31
C PRO A 168 -11.36 5.22 19.90
N TRP A 169 -11.01 5.24 18.62
CA TRP A 169 -9.98 6.13 18.05
C TRP A 169 -10.31 7.61 18.21
N SER A 170 -11.59 7.98 18.26
CA SER A 170 -12.02 9.36 18.53
C SER A 170 -11.86 9.79 20.00
N ASP A 171 -11.59 8.86 20.92
CA ASP A 171 -11.19 9.20 22.28
C ASP A 171 -9.71 9.63 22.31
N ASP A 172 -9.42 10.79 22.90
CA ASP A 172 -8.07 11.38 22.87
C ASP A 172 -7.04 10.55 23.63
N ALA A 173 -7.42 9.94 24.77
CA ALA A 173 -6.50 9.13 25.55
C ALA A 173 -6.14 7.83 24.81
N THR A 174 -7.13 7.19 24.19
CA THR A 174 -6.97 5.99 23.38
C THR A 174 -6.13 6.30 22.13
N TYR A 175 -6.41 7.41 21.45
CA TYR A 175 -5.67 7.84 20.27
C TYR A 175 -4.18 8.04 20.54
N VAL A 176 -3.83 8.71 21.65
CA VAL A 176 -2.42 8.87 22.06
C VAL A 176 -1.73 7.52 22.26
N GLN A 177 -2.40 6.55 22.89
CA GLN A 177 -1.86 5.21 23.09
C GLN A 177 -1.65 4.44 21.78
N ILE A 178 -2.57 4.60 20.83
CA ILE A 178 -2.48 4.00 19.49
C ILE A 178 -1.33 4.63 18.70
N LEU A 179 -1.28 5.96 18.61
CA LEU A 179 -0.25 6.68 17.85
C LEU A 179 1.16 6.39 18.39
N GLN A 180 1.31 6.28 19.72
CA GLN A 180 2.56 5.86 20.32
C GLN A 180 3.01 4.48 19.80
N ARG A 181 2.12 3.49 19.82
CA ARG A 181 2.42 2.12 19.37
C ARG A 181 2.65 2.03 17.86
N ILE A 182 1.91 2.80 17.05
CA ILE A 182 2.17 2.91 15.61
C ILE A 182 3.61 3.37 15.37
N ASN A 183 4.04 4.43 16.06
CA ASN A 183 5.39 4.98 15.93
C ASN A 183 6.49 4.05 16.47
N GLU A 184 6.19 3.29 17.52
CA GLU A 184 7.14 2.34 18.09
C GLU A 184 7.31 1.12 17.18
N ARG A 185 6.19 0.57 16.67
CA ARG A 185 6.12 -0.80 16.13
C ARG A 185 5.79 -0.92 14.65
N GLN A 186 5.10 0.05 14.05
CA GLN A 186 4.55 -0.06 12.68
C GLN A 186 5.08 0.98 11.70
N SER A 187 5.67 2.10 12.15
CA SER A 187 6.07 3.20 11.24
C SER A 187 7.38 2.96 10.47
N ARG A 188 8.14 1.91 10.81
CA ARG A 188 9.49 1.66 10.28
C ARG A 188 9.61 0.25 9.75
N GLY A 189 10.38 0.13 8.67
CA GLY A 189 10.59 -1.15 8.02
C GLY A 189 9.58 -1.43 6.90
N ASP A 190 9.61 -2.64 6.40
CA ASP A 190 8.86 -3.07 5.24
C ASP A 190 7.67 -3.96 5.62
N VAL A 191 6.62 -3.89 4.82
CA VAL A 191 5.38 -4.64 4.99
C VAL A 191 4.91 -5.19 3.64
N PRO A 192 4.18 -6.31 3.59
CA PRO A 192 3.74 -6.90 2.32
C PRO A 192 2.95 -5.92 1.44
N LEU A 193 2.22 -4.97 2.04
CA LEU A 193 1.48 -3.92 1.33
C LEU A 193 2.36 -3.15 0.33
N ASN A 194 3.64 -2.92 0.66
CA ASN A 194 4.58 -2.19 -0.20
C ASN A 194 4.88 -2.92 -1.52
N LEU A 195 4.56 -4.21 -1.65
CA LEU A 195 4.66 -4.93 -2.94
C LEU A 195 3.74 -4.34 -4.02
N GLY A 196 2.75 -3.52 -3.67
CA GLY A 196 2.01 -2.67 -4.61
C GLY A 196 2.93 -1.80 -5.50
N ALA A 197 4.11 -1.42 -5.00
CA ALA A 197 5.13 -0.67 -5.73
C ALA A 197 5.63 -1.37 -7.00
N THR A 198 5.51 -2.69 -7.08
CA THR A 198 5.92 -3.45 -8.26
C THR A 198 5.13 -3.03 -9.51
N SER A 199 3.88 -2.57 -9.38
CA SER A 199 3.09 -2.06 -10.50
C SER A 199 3.68 -0.78 -11.08
N LEU A 200 4.19 0.10 -10.22
CA LEU A 200 4.84 1.35 -10.64
C LEU A 200 6.11 1.06 -11.46
N MET A 201 6.92 0.11 -11.01
CA MET A 201 8.14 -0.30 -11.71
C MET A 201 7.83 -1.02 -13.02
N THR A 202 6.84 -1.90 -13.01
CA THR A 202 6.36 -2.57 -14.22
C THR A 202 5.85 -1.57 -15.23
N HIS A 203 5.12 -0.55 -14.79
CA HIS A 203 4.67 0.56 -15.63
C HIS A 203 5.85 1.36 -16.22
N ALA A 204 6.89 1.64 -15.44
CA ALA A 204 8.11 2.26 -15.95
C ALA A 204 8.82 1.37 -16.98
N TYR A 205 8.88 0.05 -16.77
CA TYR A 205 9.38 -0.90 -17.75
C TYR A 205 8.59 -0.86 -19.05
N MET A 206 7.25 -0.87 -18.99
CA MET A 206 6.39 -0.84 -20.18
C MET A 206 6.61 0.39 -21.06
N TYR A 207 6.87 1.56 -20.45
CA TYR A 207 7.17 2.79 -21.19
C TYR A 207 8.59 2.86 -21.77
N THR A 208 9.55 2.19 -21.14
CA THR A 208 10.98 2.47 -21.38
C THR A 208 11.75 1.30 -21.97
N GLY A 209 11.32 0.07 -21.69
CA GLY A 209 12.07 -1.16 -21.95
C GLY A 209 13.35 -1.29 -21.12
N GLU A 210 13.57 -0.43 -20.12
CA GLU A 210 14.81 -0.42 -19.35
C GLU A 210 14.82 -1.55 -18.31
N ASP A 211 15.73 -2.50 -18.48
CA ASP A 211 15.80 -3.75 -17.70
C ASP A 211 15.98 -3.54 -16.18
N LYS A 212 16.49 -2.39 -15.74
CA LYS A 212 16.62 -2.06 -14.30
C LYS A 212 15.28 -2.15 -13.55
N TYR A 213 14.17 -1.77 -14.20
CA TYR A 213 12.84 -1.81 -13.60
C TYR A 213 12.35 -3.25 -13.44
N ARG A 214 12.60 -4.10 -14.44
CA ARG A 214 12.30 -5.53 -14.37
C ARG A 214 13.10 -6.20 -13.26
N ARG A 215 14.41 -5.96 -13.19
CA ARG A 215 15.27 -6.51 -12.12
C ARG A 215 14.78 -6.10 -10.74
N TRP A 216 14.45 -4.82 -10.53
CA TRP A 216 13.91 -4.35 -9.26
C TRP A 216 12.67 -5.14 -8.81
N VAL A 217 11.72 -5.41 -9.72
CA VAL A 217 10.50 -6.18 -9.40
C VAL A 217 10.86 -7.61 -8.97
N LEU A 218 11.78 -8.26 -9.69
CA LEU A 218 12.19 -9.63 -9.40
C LEU A 218 12.99 -9.72 -8.10
N ASP A 219 13.91 -8.79 -7.86
CA ASP A 219 14.73 -8.72 -6.65
C ASP A 219 13.84 -8.47 -5.42
N TYR A 220 12.87 -7.56 -5.54
CA TYR A 220 11.97 -7.25 -4.43
C TYR A 220 11.01 -8.40 -4.10
N LEU A 221 10.40 -9.03 -5.11
CA LEU A 221 9.59 -10.23 -4.91
C LEU A 221 10.42 -11.37 -4.32
N GLY A 222 11.64 -11.57 -4.80
CA GLY A 222 12.57 -12.58 -4.30
C GLY A 222 12.91 -12.37 -2.82
N ALA A 223 13.09 -11.12 -2.39
CA ALA A 223 13.33 -10.79 -0.97
C ALA A 223 12.14 -11.20 -0.09
N TRP A 224 10.89 -10.98 -0.54
CA TRP A 224 9.71 -11.43 0.19
C TRP A 224 9.54 -12.95 0.20
N GLN A 225 9.95 -13.65 -0.86
CA GLN A 225 10.01 -15.12 -0.87
C GLN A 225 11.02 -15.64 0.18
N GLU A 226 12.20 -15.05 0.26
CA GLU A 226 13.23 -15.41 1.25
C GLU A 226 12.77 -15.16 2.69
N ARG A 227 12.17 -13.98 2.95
CA ARG A 227 11.58 -13.64 4.27
C ARG A 227 10.49 -14.63 4.68
N THR A 228 9.63 -15.01 3.74
CA THR A 228 8.59 -16.03 3.96
C THR A 228 9.20 -17.38 4.32
N ALA A 229 10.25 -17.81 3.61
CA ALA A 229 10.94 -19.06 3.90
C ALA A 229 11.61 -19.05 5.29
N ARG A 230 12.24 -17.93 5.68
CA ARG A 230 12.81 -17.71 7.01
C ARG A 230 11.76 -17.75 8.12
N ASN A 231 10.52 -17.36 7.82
CA ASN A 231 9.40 -17.37 8.75
C ASN A 231 8.58 -18.70 8.70
N GLY A 232 9.19 -19.80 8.29
CA GLY A 232 8.53 -21.11 8.30
C GLY A 232 7.43 -21.30 7.25
N GLY A 233 7.43 -20.47 6.19
CA GLY A 233 6.49 -20.56 5.07
C GLY A 233 5.27 -19.63 5.17
N THR A 234 5.06 -18.94 6.29
CA THR A 234 4.04 -17.89 6.43
C THR A 234 4.65 -16.53 6.15
N ILE A 235 4.02 -15.71 5.31
CA ILE A 235 4.50 -14.35 5.03
C ILE A 235 4.56 -13.53 6.34
N PRO A 236 5.74 -13.05 6.78
CA PRO A 236 5.80 -12.10 7.89
C PRO A 236 5.17 -10.77 7.44
N ASP A 237 4.53 -10.04 8.33
CA ASP A 237 3.86 -8.78 7.99
C ASP A 237 4.62 -7.53 8.44
N ASN A 238 5.81 -7.71 9.03
CA ASN A 238 6.69 -6.60 9.41
C ASN A 238 8.16 -7.03 9.40
N ILE A 239 8.99 -6.25 8.71
CA ILE A 239 10.43 -6.45 8.56
C ILE A 239 11.13 -5.17 8.98
N GLY A 240 12.05 -5.25 9.94
CA GLY A 240 12.78 -4.09 10.40
C GLY A 240 13.79 -3.54 9.39
N LEU A 241 14.34 -2.36 9.68
CA LEU A 241 15.34 -1.70 8.81
C LEU A 241 16.65 -2.49 8.74
N SER A 242 16.91 -3.35 9.72
CA SER A 242 18.05 -4.29 9.69
C SER A 242 17.84 -5.45 8.71
N GLY A 243 16.59 -5.73 8.30
CA GLY A 243 16.20 -6.95 7.58
C GLY A 243 15.71 -8.08 8.49
N GLU A 244 15.65 -7.86 9.81
CA GLU A 244 15.11 -8.83 10.77
C GLU A 244 13.58 -8.79 10.83
N ILE A 245 12.97 -9.97 10.87
CA ILE A 245 11.52 -10.14 11.03
C ILE A 245 11.14 -9.75 12.46
N GLY A 246 10.11 -8.93 12.66
CA GLY A 246 9.65 -8.59 14.01
C GLY A 246 10.52 -7.58 14.76
N GLU A 247 11.52 -6.93 14.13
CA GLU A 247 12.53 -6.09 14.82
C GLU A 247 11.91 -5.04 15.76
N TYR A 248 10.84 -4.39 15.32
CA TYR A 248 10.16 -3.35 16.09
C TYR A 248 8.91 -3.83 16.82
N ASN A 249 8.62 -5.13 16.79
CA ASN A 249 7.41 -5.72 17.37
C ASN A 249 7.75 -6.90 18.30
N ASP A 250 8.80 -6.74 19.10
CA ASP A 250 9.25 -7.74 20.09
C ASP A 250 9.48 -9.15 19.50
N GLY A 251 9.94 -9.21 18.24
CA GLY A 251 10.17 -10.45 17.52
C GLY A 251 8.91 -11.11 16.94
N LYS A 252 7.72 -10.50 17.09
CA LYS A 252 6.48 -10.98 16.47
C LYS A 252 6.53 -10.75 14.96
N TRP A 253 6.47 -11.84 14.20
CA TRP A 253 6.40 -11.80 12.73
C TRP A 253 5.07 -11.28 12.17
N TRP A 254 4.06 -11.11 13.04
CA TRP A 254 2.74 -10.57 12.72
C TRP A 254 2.47 -9.30 13.53
N GLY A 255 1.43 -8.53 13.14
CA GLY A 255 0.99 -7.31 13.83
C GLY A 255 1.53 -6.00 13.22
N GLY A 256 2.15 -6.09 12.04
CA GLY A 256 2.56 -4.96 11.21
C GLY A 256 1.40 -4.13 10.68
N TYR A 257 1.76 -3.01 10.05
CA TYR A 257 0.82 -2.12 9.36
C TYR A 257 0.15 -2.86 8.20
N TYR A 258 -1.19 -2.86 8.13
CA TYR A 258 -1.95 -3.66 7.16
C TYR A 258 -1.56 -5.15 7.18
N GLY A 259 -1.20 -5.65 8.36
CA GLY A 259 -0.77 -7.03 8.56
C GLY A 259 -1.91 -7.99 8.89
N TRP A 260 -1.54 -9.15 9.41
CA TRP A 260 -2.46 -10.25 9.74
C TRP A 260 -3.50 -9.86 10.78
N ARG A 261 -3.25 -8.84 11.60
CA ARG A 261 -4.17 -8.40 12.63
C ARG A 261 -5.15 -7.32 12.15
N TRP A 262 -4.64 -6.24 11.57
CA TRP A 262 -5.37 -4.99 11.35
C TRP A 262 -4.87 -4.29 10.07
N PRO A 263 -5.74 -3.60 9.31
CA PRO A 263 -7.19 -3.47 9.51
C PRO A 263 -8.01 -4.61 8.91
N HIS A 264 -7.57 -5.22 7.81
CA HIS A 264 -8.42 -6.17 7.04
C HIS A 264 -8.02 -7.64 7.15
N GLY A 265 -6.90 -7.95 7.81
CA GLY A 265 -6.42 -9.32 7.97
C GLY A 265 -5.77 -9.83 6.68
N SER A 266 -5.94 -11.12 6.38
CA SER A 266 -5.22 -11.83 5.31
C SER A 266 -5.30 -11.17 3.95
N VAL A 267 -6.43 -10.52 3.61
CA VAL A 267 -6.64 -9.84 2.33
C VAL A 267 -5.58 -8.76 2.08
N SER A 268 -5.25 -7.95 3.10
CA SER A 268 -4.24 -6.89 3.01
C SER A 268 -2.84 -7.40 2.63
N LEU A 269 -2.56 -8.69 2.85
CA LEU A 269 -1.30 -9.33 2.48
C LEU A 269 -1.42 -10.05 1.15
N LEU A 270 -2.52 -10.76 0.92
CA LEU A 270 -2.71 -11.57 -0.28
C LEU A 270 -2.76 -10.71 -1.55
N GLU A 271 -3.47 -9.59 -1.53
CA GLU A 271 -3.60 -8.70 -2.71
C GLU A 271 -2.24 -8.20 -3.24
N PRO A 272 -1.38 -7.55 -2.43
CA PRO A 272 -0.09 -7.06 -2.91
C PRO A 272 0.87 -8.19 -3.32
N LEU A 273 0.78 -9.38 -2.70
CA LEU A 273 1.52 -10.57 -3.16
C LEU A 273 1.08 -11.02 -4.55
N HIS A 274 -0.23 -10.99 -4.83
CA HIS A 274 -0.77 -11.29 -6.17
C HIS A 274 -0.35 -10.23 -7.19
N VAL A 275 -0.39 -8.95 -6.81
CA VAL A 275 0.07 -7.84 -7.67
C VAL A 275 1.53 -8.06 -8.09
N ALA A 276 2.42 -8.29 -7.13
CA ALA A 276 3.84 -8.52 -7.41
C ALA A 276 4.10 -9.78 -8.23
N GLY A 277 3.45 -10.90 -7.89
CA GLY A 277 3.58 -12.15 -8.65
C GLY A 277 3.05 -12.04 -10.09
N THR A 278 1.97 -11.29 -10.31
CA THR A 278 1.40 -11.03 -11.64
C THR A 278 2.30 -10.13 -12.47
N ASN A 279 2.81 -9.05 -11.86
CA ASN A 279 3.78 -8.15 -12.49
C ASN A 279 5.04 -8.92 -12.94
N ALA A 280 5.62 -9.71 -12.05
CA ALA A 280 6.79 -10.53 -12.36
C ALA A 280 6.49 -11.58 -13.46
N SER A 281 5.32 -12.22 -13.42
CA SER A 281 4.89 -13.17 -14.46
C SER A 281 4.74 -12.48 -15.82
N MET A 282 4.15 -11.29 -15.87
CA MET A 282 4.00 -10.51 -17.10
C MET A 282 5.37 -10.08 -17.67
N LEU A 283 6.31 -9.69 -16.82
CA LEU A 283 7.64 -9.22 -17.25
C LEU A 283 8.57 -10.32 -17.77
N THR A 284 8.30 -11.58 -17.40
CA THR A 284 9.21 -12.72 -17.67
C THR A 284 8.56 -13.85 -18.49
N GLY A 285 7.23 -13.96 -18.46
CA GLY A 285 6.49 -15.11 -18.96
C GLY A 285 6.47 -16.32 -18.02
N ASP A 286 7.06 -16.25 -16.83
CA ASP A 286 7.17 -17.37 -15.90
C ASP A 286 6.09 -17.34 -14.81
N MET A 287 5.15 -18.27 -14.89
CA MET A 287 4.02 -18.36 -13.96
C MET A 287 4.41 -18.86 -12.56
N ARG A 288 5.67 -19.26 -12.33
CA ARG A 288 6.19 -19.59 -10.99
C ARG A 288 6.31 -18.36 -10.10
N HIS A 289 6.29 -17.15 -10.66
CA HIS A 289 6.26 -15.94 -9.83
C HIS A 289 4.97 -15.80 -9.00
N LEU A 290 3.92 -16.56 -9.33
CA LEU A 290 2.69 -16.66 -8.54
C LEU A 290 2.78 -17.70 -7.40
N ASP A 291 3.91 -18.38 -7.22
CA ASP A 291 4.04 -19.43 -6.19
C ASP A 291 3.98 -18.84 -4.77
N LEU A 292 4.47 -17.62 -4.56
CA LEU A 292 4.38 -16.95 -3.27
C LEU A 292 2.91 -16.71 -2.85
N PRO A 293 2.07 -16.00 -3.62
CA PRO A 293 0.66 -15.84 -3.25
C PRO A 293 -0.09 -17.18 -3.15
N ARG A 294 0.18 -18.16 -4.04
CA ARG A 294 -0.42 -19.50 -3.93
C ARG A 294 -0.07 -20.20 -2.63
N SER A 295 1.20 -20.12 -2.20
CA SER A 295 1.64 -20.76 -0.96
C SER A 295 0.91 -20.22 0.28
N GLN A 296 0.55 -18.94 0.27
CA GLN A 296 -0.20 -18.33 1.38
C GLN A 296 -1.68 -18.73 1.33
N LEU A 297 -2.29 -18.82 0.13
CA LEU A 297 -3.64 -19.36 -0.03
C LEU A 297 -3.72 -20.83 0.43
N ASP A 298 -2.76 -21.66 0.02
CA ASP A 298 -2.68 -23.07 0.42
C ASP A 298 -2.48 -23.22 1.93
N MET A 299 -1.65 -22.36 2.53
CA MET A 299 -1.43 -22.31 3.97
C MET A 299 -2.74 -22.00 4.72
N LEU A 300 -3.47 -20.95 4.32
CA LEU A 300 -4.76 -20.59 4.92
C LEU A 300 -5.80 -21.69 4.74
N TRP A 301 -5.86 -22.30 3.55
CA TRP A 301 -6.74 -23.43 3.26
C TRP A 301 -6.41 -24.66 4.09
N GLY A 302 -5.12 -24.89 4.40
CA GLY A 302 -4.66 -25.95 5.30
C GLY A 302 -5.11 -25.75 6.74
N LEU A 303 -5.36 -24.51 7.16
CA LEU A 303 -5.85 -24.15 8.49
C LEU A 303 -7.39 -24.17 8.60
N ARG A 304 -8.11 -24.46 7.51
CA ARG A 304 -9.57 -24.39 7.46
C ARG A 304 -10.24 -25.30 8.49
N ARG A 305 -11.47 -24.93 8.86
CA ARG A 305 -12.32 -25.70 9.79
C ARG A 305 -13.72 -25.84 9.21
N GLU A 306 -14.38 -26.94 9.53
CA GLU A 306 -15.79 -27.17 9.17
C GLU A 306 -16.68 -26.60 10.29
N GLU A 307 -17.52 -25.62 9.96
CA GLU A 307 -18.49 -25.03 10.88
C GLU A 307 -19.80 -24.75 10.14
N GLY A 308 -20.93 -25.17 10.68
CA GLY A 308 -22.24 -24.94 10.04
C GLY A 308 -22.44 -25.60 8.66
N GLY A 309 -21.56 -26.54 8.26
CA GLY A 309 -21.56 -27.14 6.92
C GLY A 309 -20.78 -26.34 5.87
N GLU A 310 -20.05 -25.31 6.31
CA GLU A 310 -19.16 -24.50 5.47
C GLU A 310 -17.71 -24.69 5.93
N ALA A 311 -16.78 -24.62 4.96
CA ALA A 311 -15.35 -24.63 5.23
C ALA A 311 -14.86 -23.19 5.39
N LEU A 312 -14.50 -22.81 6.62
CA LEU A 312 -14.04 -21.46 6.95
C LEU A 312 -12.52 -21.43 7.05
N VAL A 313 -11.88 -20.36 6.58
CA VAL A 313 -10.42 -20.13 6.71
C VAL A 313 -10.13 -18.97 7.67
N PRO A 314 -9.02 -19.00 8.41
CA PRO A 314 -8.71 -17.89 9.31
C PRO A 314 -8.37 -16.63 8.51
N ASN A 315 -8.90 -15.50 8.93
CA ASN A 315 -8.57 -14.21 8.35
C ASN A 315 -7.49 -13.47 9.15
N ARG A 316 -7.34 -13.74 10.44
CA ARG A 316 -6.48 -12.94 11.33
C ARG A 316 -5.59 -13.77 12.23
N HIS A 317 -4.50 -13.17 12.71
CA HIS A 317 -3.58 -13.76 13.69
C HIS A 317 -3.48 -12.89 14.94
N TYR A 318 -3.49 -13.53 16.11
CA TYR A 318 -3.43 -12.95 17.45
C TYR A 318 -2.31 -13.62 18.27
N ASP A 319 -2.04 -13.15 19.49
CA ASP A 319 -1.12 -13.84 20.41
C ASP A 319 -1.56 -15.29 20.71
N GLU A 320 -2.87 -15.53 20.74
CA GLU A 320 -3.46 -16.86 20.92
C GLU A 320 -3.49 -17.71 19.62
N GLY A 321 -3.08 -17.15 18.49
CA GLY A 321 -3.05 -17.81 17.18
C GLY A 321 -4.13 -17.33 16.20
N TRP A 322 -4.49 -18.21 15.26
CA TRP A 322 -5.42 -17.91 14.17
C TRP A 322 -6.88 -17.70 14.63
N ARG A 323 -7.53 -16.62 14.14
CA ARG A 323 -8.90 -16.22 14.46
C ARG A 323 -9.62 -15.64 13.23
N ASP A 324 -10.86 -15.18 13.44
CA ASP A 324 -11.72 -14.57 12.41
C ASP A 324 -11.94 -15.53 11.23
N PHE A 325 -12.43 -16.74 11.54
CA PHE A 325 -12.73 -17.75 10.54
C PHE A 325 -13.98 -17.34 9.75
N ARG A 326 -13.85 -17.25 8.43
CA ARG A 326 -14.91 -16.78 7.52
C ARG A 326 -14.87 -17.47 6.16
#